data_AF-A0A067DH76-F1
#
_entry.id   AF-A0A067DH76-F1
#
_cell.length_a   1.000
_cell.length_b   1.000
_cell.length_c   1.000
_cell.angle_alpha   90.00
_cell.angle_beta   90.00
_cell.angle_gamma   90.00
#
_symmetry.space_group_name_H-M   'P 1'
#
loop_
_entity.id
_entity.type
_entity.pdbx_description
1 polymer ?
#
loop_
_entity_poly.entity_id
_entity_poly.type
_entity_poly.pdbx_seq_one_letter_code
_entity_poly.pdbx_strand_id
1 'polypeptide(L)'
;DTLVMRRGPTLPELDEFPEIRRREALEWSQHVKQLGELLMGLLCEGLGLATGRMKEMTFIDGRMMIGNYYPYCPQPDLTVGIPFHTDPGALAILLQDHHGGLQCKCGDDWVDVKPVPGALVVDIGDVFQILSNDEYKSMDHRALANSFREARVSAVVFFAPSDRDRL
;
A
#
# COMPACT_ATOMS: atom_id res chain seq x y z
N ASP A 1 2.18 -7.73 16.28
CA ASP A 1 3.52 -7.22 15.91
C ASP A 1 3.50 -6.52 14.55
N THR A 2 2.63 -5.53 14.36
CA THR A 2 2.58 -4.72 13.13
C THR A 2 3.33 -3.43 13.36
N LEU A 3 4.32 -3.13 12.52
CA LEU A 3 5.06 -1.88 12.57
C LEU A 3 4.37 -0.86 11.68
N VAL A 4 3.76 0.16 12.27
CA VAL A 4 3.12 1.27 11.54
C VAL A 4 4.04 2.48 11.58
N MET A 5 4.33 3.07 10.42
CA MET A 5 5.22 4.24 10.28
C MET A 5 4.54 5.30 9.42
N ARG A 6 4.46 6.54 9.90
CA ARG A 6 3.82 7.66 9.15
C ARG A 6 4.91 8.53 8.53
N ARG A 7 4.76 8.94 7.26
CA ARG A 7 5.78 9.68 6.49
C ARG A 7 5.15 10.88 5.78
N GLY A 8 5.14 12.03 6.43
CA GLY A 8 4.68 13.29 5.83
C GLY A 8 3.38 13.83 6.43
N PRO A 9 3.11 15.15 6.33
CA PRO A 9 3.94 16.20 5.71
C PRO A 9 5.27 16.46 6.44
N THR A 10 5.34 16.13 7.73
CA THR A 10 6.59 16.17 8.51
C THR A 10 7.37 14.88 8.30
N LEU A 11 8.69 14.99 8.08
CA LEU A 11 9.58 13.83 8.09
C LEU A 11 9.43 13.14 9.46
N PRO A 12 9.22 11.81 9.52
CA PRO A 12 9.25 11.12 10.80
C PRO A 12 10.61 11.34 11.44
N GLU A 13 10.63 11.52 12.75
CA GLU A 13 11.87 11.52 13.50
C GLU A 13 12.61 10.23 13.19
N LEU A 14 13.91 10.33 12.87
CA LEU A 14 14.73 9.19 12.44
C LEU A 14 14.73 8.04 13.48
N ASP A 15 14.39 8.37 14.72
CA ASP A 15 14.32 7.47 15.87
C ASP A 15 13.07 6.59 15.92
N GLU A 16 12.07 6.82 15.05
CA GLU A 16 10.94 5.89 14.87
C GLU A 16 11.36 4.57 14.20
N PHE A 17 12.52 4.55 13.54
CA PHE A 17 13.05 3.35 12.91
C PHE A 17 14.03 2.63 13.84
N PRO A 18 13.84 1.31 14.07
CA PRO A 18 14.88 0.48 14.65
C PRO A 18 16.17 0.68 13.87
N GLU A 19 17.25 1.00 14.58
CA GLU A 19 18.55 1.35 13.99
C GLU A 19 19.00 0.36 12.91
N ILE A 20 18.78 -0.93 13.17
CA ILE A 20 19.14 -2.05 12.29
C ILE A 20 18.47 -2.04 10.91
N ARG A 21 17.36 -1.30 10.71
CA ARG A 21 16.64 -1.23 9.42
C ARG A 21 16.35 0.19 8.95
N ARG A 22 16.88 1.19 9.64
CA ARG A 22 16.58 2.60 9.39
C ARG A 22 16.98 3.04 7.98
N ARG A 23 18.17 2.65 7.54
CA ARG A 23 18.71 3.03 6.22
C ARG A 23 17.88 2.42 5.10
N GLU A 24 17.61 1.12 5.18
CA GLU A 24 16.87 0.37 4.15
C GLU A 24 15.44 0.90 4.04
N ALA A 25 14.80 1.21 5.17
CA ALA A 25 13.47 1.79 5.19
C ALA A 25 13.42 3.22 4.62
N LEU A 26 14.46 4.03 4.87
CA LEU A 26 14.63 5.36 4.28
C LEU A 26 14.80 5.29 2.76
N GLU A 27 15.70 4.43 2.28
CA GLU A 27 15.95 4.22 0.86
C GLU A 27 14.69 3.71 0.16
N TRP A 28 14.01 2.71 0.74
CA TRP A 28 12.74 2.21 0.22
C TRP A 28 11.70 3.32 0.11
N SER A 29 11.53 4.14 1.15
CA SER A 29 10.57 5.25 1.14
C SER A 29 10.85 6.27 0.02
N GLN A 30 12.13 6.52 -0.31
CA GLN A 30 12.52 7.42 -1.39
C GLN A 30 12.23 6.84 -2.77
N HIS A 31 12.60 5.57 -3.01
CA HIS A 31 12.35 4.91 -4.28
C HIS A 31 10.84 4.75 -4.55
N VAL A 32 10.07 4.39 -3.52
CA VAL A 32 8.62 4.28 -3.64
C VAL A 32 7.97 5.62 -3.89
N LYS A 33 8.47 6.72 -3.32
CA LYS A 33 7.97 8.07 -3.64
C LYS A 33 8.07 8.35 -5.14
N GLN A 34 9.22 8.08 -5.75
CA GLN A 34 9.45 8.29 -7.17
C GLN A 34 8.53 7.40 -8.02
N LEU A 35 8.39 6.12 -7.65
CA LEU A 35 7.48 5.20 -8.32
C LEU A 35 6.01 5.65 -8.21
N GLY A 36 5.56 6.08 -7.03
CA GLY A 36 4.21 6.57 -6.82
C GLY A 36 3.91 7.84 -7.61
N GLU A 37 4.87 8.77 -7.72
CA GLU A 37 4.76 9.94 -8.59
C GLU A 37 4.60 9.56 -10.06
N LEU A 38 5.40 8.61 -10.55
CA LEU A 38 5.28 8.09 -11.91
C LEU A 38 3.92 7.44 -12.16
N LEU A 39 3.49 6.52 -11.28
CA LEU A 39 2.25 5.77 -11.44
C LEU A 39 1.03 6.70 -11.40
N MET A 40 0.98 7.64 -10.45
CA MET A 40 -0.09 8.63 -10.39
C MET A 40 -0.13 9.53 -11.62
N GLY A 41 1.04 9.91 -12.16
CA GLY A 41 1.12 10.67 -13.40
C GLY A 41 0.52 9.92 -14.58
N LEU A 42 0.83 8.62 -14.72
CA LEU A 42 0.26 7.75 -15.75
C LEU A 42 -1.27 7.57 -15.58
N LEU A 43 -1.74 7.39 -14.35
CA LEU A 43 -3.17 7.28 -14.06
C LEU A 43 -3.93 8.56 -14.43
N CYS A 44 -3.35 9.73 -14.15
CA CYS A 44 -3.89 11.03 -14.58
C CYS A 44 -3.90 11.18 -16.10
N GLU A 45 -2.83 10.80 -16.78
CA GLU A 45 -2.77 10.83 -18.25
C GLU A 45 -3.86 9.95 -18.86
N GLY A 46 -4.12 8.78 -18.29
CA GLY A 46 -5.22 7.90 -18.69
C GLY A 46 -6.62 8.54 -18.57
N LEU A 47 -6.78 9.54 -17.70
CA LEU A 47 -8.00 10.35 -17.55
C LEU A 47 -8.00 11.61 -18.42
N GLY A 48 -6.97 11.82 -19.26
CA GLY A 48 -6.80 13.04 -20.04
C GLY A 48 -6.35 14.26 -19.22
N LEU A 49 -5.80 14.05 -18.02
CA LEU A 49 -5.29 15.09 -17.13
C LEU A 49 -3.77 15.25 -17.29
N ALA A 50 -3.25 16.40 -16.84
CA ALA A 50 -1.82 16.61 -16.75
C ALA A 50 -1.18 15.65 -15.72
N THR A 51 -0.03 15.06 -16.04
CA THR A 51 0.70 14.11 -15.19
C THR A 51 1.09 14.69 -13.82
N GLY A 52 1.22 16.02 -13.71
CA GLY A 52 1.53 16.72 -12.46
C GLY A 52 0.35 16.91 -11.50
N ARG A 53 -0.89 16.54 -11.89
CA ARG A 53 -2.11 16.91 -11.14
C ARG A 53 -2.10 16.40 -9.70
N MET A 54 -1.73 15.15 -9.46
CA MET A 54 -1.69 14.57 -8.10
C MET A 54 -0.62 15.21 -7.22
N LYS A 55 0.48 15.65 -7.83
CA LYS A 55 1.56 16.36 -7.13
C LYS A 55 1.12 17.75 -6.69
N GLU A 56 0.42 18.48 -7.55
CA GLU A 56 -0.18 19.79 -7.22
C GLU A 56 -1.15 19.66 -6.04
N MET A 57 -1.89 18.55 -5.97
CA MET A 57 -2.81 18.22 -4.88
C MET A 57 -2.12 17.58 -3.66
N THR A 58 -0.78 17.54 -3.62
CA THR A 58 0.04 17.08 -2.48
C THR A 58 -0.03 15.58 -2.14
N PHE A 59 -0.58 14.75 -3.03
CA PHE A 59 -0.69 13.29 -2.82
C PHE A 59 0.64 12.56 -2.88
N ILE A 60 1.66 13.18 -3.47
CA ILE A 60 2.99 12.58 -3.56
C ILE A 60 3.74 12.72 -2.24
N ASP A 61 3.52 13.79 -1.48
CA ASP A 61 4.29 14.11 -0.29
C ASP A 61 3.75 13.42 0.97
N GLY A 62 2.45 13.21 1.08
CA GLY A 62 1.82 12.47 2.17
C GLY A 62 1.91 10.97 1.94
N ARG A 63 2.70 10.27 2.76
CA ARG A 63 2.88 8.83 2.66
C ARG A 63 2.79 8.16 4.03
N MET A 64 2.42 6.89 4.07
CA MET A 64 2.47 6.08 5.29
C MET A 64 3.01 4.71 4.93
N MET A 65 3.98 4.20 5.68
CA MET A 65 4.54 2.88 5.47
C MET A 65 4.13 1.94 6.59
N ILE A 66 3.61 0.77 6.26
CA ILE A 66 3.26 -0.26 7.25
C ILE A 66 4.01 -1.55 6.92
N GLY A 67 4.75 -2.05 7.91
CA GLY A 67 5.34 -3.39 7.90
C GLY A 67 4.43 -4.36 8.63
N ASN A 68 3.84 -5.30 7.89
CA ASN A 68 2.98 -6.33 8.45
C ASN A 68 3.78 -7.60 8.71
N TYR A 69 3.55 -8.23 9.86
CA TYR A 69 4.12 -9.52 10.25
C TYR A 69 2.99 -10.48 10.59
N TYR A 70 2.95 -11.61 9.88
CA TYR A 70 1.90 -12.63 9.99
C TYR A 70 2.54 -13.92 10.52
N PRO A 71 2.46 -14.18 11.84
CA PRO A 71 3.02 -15.39 12.43
C PRO A 71 2.25 -16.64 11.96
N TYR A 72 2.86 -17.82 12.13
CA TYR A 72 2.19 -19.10 11.93
C TYR A 72 0.88 -19.17 12.74
N CYS A 73 -0.21 -19.50 12.06
CA CYS A 73 -1.51 -19.74 12.63
C CYS A 73 -1.82 -21.26 12.61
N PRO A 74 -2.09 -21.89 13.76
CA PRO A 74 -2.41 -23.31 13.82
C PRO A 74 -3.81 -23.64 13.29
N GLN A 75 -4.70 -22.65 13.20
CA GLN A 75 -6.08 -22.81 12.72
C GLN A 75 -6.41 -21.67 11.72
N PRO A 76 -5.73 -21.62 10.56
CA PRO A 76 -5.80 -20.49 9.63
C PRO A 76 -7.21 -20.31 9.04
N ASP A 77 -8.02 -21.37 9.00
CA ASP A 77 -9.40 -21.31 8.48
C ASP A 77 -10.40 -20.67 9.46
N LEU A 78 -10.01 -20.46 10.73
CA LEU A 78 -10.87 -19.86 11.76
C LEU A 78 -10.61 -18.36 11.98
N THR A 79 -9.64 -17.78 11.27
CA THR A 79 -9.28 -16.37 11.42
C THR A 79 -8.73 -15.82 10.11
N VAL A 80 -8.37 -14.54 10.12
CA VAL A 80 -7.80 -13.84 8.97
C VAL A 80 -6.64 -12.98 9.47
N GLY A 81 -5.62 -12.79 8.63
CA GLY A 81 -4.50 -11.91 8.92
C GLY A 81 -4.93 -10.44 8.95
N ILE A 82 -5.63 -9.99 7.91
CA ILE A 82 -6.31 -8.68 7.84
C ILE A 82 -7.71 -8.91 7.25
N PRO A 83 -8.80 -8.48 7.92
CA PRO A 83 -10.15 -8.53 7.39
C PRO A 83 -10.29 -7.83 6.03
N PHE A 84 -11.37 -8.13 5.30
CA PHE A 84 -11.59 -7.45 4.02
C PHE A 84 -11.86 -5.95 4.24
N HIS A 85 -11.26 -5.12 3.38
CA HIS A 85 -11.39 -3.67 3.37
C HIS A 85 -10.95 -3.10 2.01
N THR A 86 -11.21 -1.81 1.80
CA THR A 86 -10.56 -0.98 0.78
C THR A 86 -9.55 -0.05 1.43
N ASP A 87 -8.64 0.51 0.62
CA ASP A 87 -7.64 1.45 1.11
C ASP A 87 -8.14 2.90 1.05
N PRO A 88 -8.12 3.67 2.16
CA PRO A 88 -8.69 5.02 2.19
C PRO A 88 -7.84 6.08 1.47
N GLY A 89 -6.70 5.71 0.89
CA GLY A 89 -5.75 6.62 0.25
C GLY A 89 -6.06 6.86 -1.23
N ALA A 90 -5.06 7.34 -1.98
CA ALA A 90 -5.12 7.40 -3.43
C ALA A 90 -4.48 6.17 -4.09
N LEU A 91 -3.36 5.68 -3.54
CA LEU A 91 -2.61 4.57 -4.10
C LEU A 91 -1.91 3.82 -2.97
N ALA A 92 -1.87 2.49 -3.06
CA ALA A 92 -1.04 1.64 -2.22
C ALA A 92 0.00 0.90 -3.07
N ILE A 93 1.25 0.86 -2.61
CA ILE A 93 2.33 0.09 -3.24
C ILE A 93 2.85 -0.92 -2.21
N LEU A 94 2.69 -2.20 -2.52
CA LEU A 94 2.93 -3.31 -1.62
C LEU A 94 4.07 -4.20 -2.12
N LEU A 95 5.09 -4.35 -1.27
CA LEU A 95 6.10 -5.38 -1.37
C LEU A 95 5.66 -6.58 -0.53
N GLN A 96 5.65 -7.77 -1.14
CA GLN A 96 5.29 -9.03 -0.50
C GLN A 96 6.49 -9.98 -0.50
N ASP A 97 6.53 -10.88 0.48
CA ASP A 97 7.42 -12.02 0.42
C ASP A 97 6.91 -13.11 -0.55
N HIS A 98 7.57 -14.27 -0.52
CA HIS A 98 7.28 -15.39 -1.40
C HIS A 98 6.09 -16.27 -0.94
N HIS A 99 5.51 -16.04 0.24
CA HIS A 99 4.46 -16.91 0.79
C HIS A 99 3.07 -16.59 0.23
N GLY A 100 2.81 -15.36 -0.20
CA GLY A 100 1.50 -14.96 -0.73
C GLY A 100 0.46 -14.76 0.38
N GLY A 101 -0.83 -14.97 0.10
CA GLY A 101 -1.90 -14.81 1.09
C GLY A 101 -2.63 -13.47 1.06
N LEU A 102 -2.26 -12.55 0.16
CA LEU A 102 -3.16 -11.46 -0.23
C LEU A 102 -4.21 -12.00 -1.19
N GLN A 103 -5.46 -11.63 -0.96
CA GLN A 103 -6.55 -11.83 -1.90
C GLN A 103 -7.23 -10.51 -2.21
N CYS A 104 -7.61 -10.32 -3.46
CA CYS A 104 -8.52 -9.25 -3.89
C CYS A 104 -9.85 -9.86 -4.34
N LYS A 105 -10.91 -9.07 -4.26
CA LYS A 105 -12.23 -9.47 -4.70
C LYS A 105 -12.39 -9.10 -6.18
N CYS A 106 -12.70 -10.06 -7.04
CA CYS A 106 -12.99 -9.86 -8.45
C CYS A 106 -14.42 -10.32 -8.74
N GLY A 107 -15.35 -9.37 -8.85
CA GLY A 107 -16.79 -9.69 -8.86
C GLY A 107 -17.22 -10.21 -7.49
N ASP A 108 -17.77 -11.42 -7.45
CA ASP A 108 -18.18 -12.08 -6.21
C ASP A 108 -17.11 -13.03 -5.65
N ASP A 109 -16.02 -13.26 -6.41
CA ASP A 109 -14.99 -14.24 -6.06
C ASP A 109 -13.75 -13.60 -5.44
N TRP A 110 -13.12 -14.31 -4.52
CA TRP A 110 -11.80 -13.96 -3.98
C TRP A 110 -10.70 -14.60 -4.82
N VAL A 111 -9.76 -13.79 -5.30
CA VAL A 111 -8.64 -14.21 -6.14
C VAL A 111 -7.32 -14.01 -5.41
N ASP A 112 -6.47 -15.04 -5.42
CA ASP A 112 -5.13 -14.96 -4.86
C ASP A 112 -4.23 -14.05 -5.70
N VAL A 113 -3.63 -13.06 -5.04
CA VAL A 113 -2.54 -12.27 -5.62
C VAL A 113 -1.24 -13.03 -5.40
N LYS A 114 -0.84 -13.82 -6.41
CA LYS A 114 0.36 -14.65 -6.34
C LYS A 114 1.62 -13.78 -6.33
N PRO A 115 2.55 -13.97 -5.37
CA PRO A 115 3.82 -13.28 -5.39
C PRO A 115 4.60 -13.59 -6.67
N VAL A 116 5.11 -12.55 -7.31
CA VAL A 116 6.03 -12.65 -8.44
C VAL A 116 7.38 -12.10 -7.99
N PRO A 117 8.49 -12.87 -8.08
CA PRO A 117 9.80 -12.39 -7.67
C PRO A 117 10.18 -11.08 -8.35
N GLY A 118 10.52 -10.07 -7.55
CA GLY A 118 10.88 -8.73 -8.03
C GLY A 118 9.70 -7.82 -8.41
N ALA A 119 8.46 -8.28 -8.24
CA ALA A 119 7.27 -7.47 -8.51
C ALA A 119 6.78 -6.73 -7.26
N LEU A 120 6.05 -5.65 -7.52
CA LEU A 120 5.27 -4.91 -6.53
C LEU A 120 3.78 -5.03 -6.90
N VAL A 121 2.92 -5.06 -5.89
CA VAL A 121 1.48 -4.96 -6.06
C VAL A 121 1.09 -3.50 -5.92
N VAL A 122 0.27 -3.01 -6.84
CA VAL A 122 -0.26 -1.64 -6.82
C VAL A 122 -1.77 -1.72 -6.70
N ASP A 123 -2.35 -1.01 -5.74
CA ASP A 123 -3.80 -0.94 -5.54
C ASP A 123 -4.28 0.52 -5.55
N ILE A 124 -5.49 0.72 -6.06
CA ILE A 124 -6.16 2.02 -6.11
C ILE A 124 -6.91 2.22 -4.80
N GLY A 125 -6.74 3.41 -4.19
CA GLY A 125 -7.48 3.74 -2.98
C GLY A 125 -8.76 4.53 -3.24
N ASP A 126 -9.63 4.57 -2.23
CA ASP A 126 -10.95 5.21 -2.24
C ASP A 126 -10.90 6.67 -2.74
N VAL A 127 -9.90 7.44 -2.32
CA VAL A 127 -9.78 8.85 -2.70
C VAL A 127 -9.51 8.99 -4.19
N PHE A 128 -8.68 8.12 -4.77
CA PHE A 128 -8.42 8.18 -6.20
C PHE A 128 -9.62 7.70 -7.02
N GLN A 129 -10.36 6.69 -6.52
CA GLN A 129 -11.65 6.32 -7.11
C GLN A 129 -12.60 7.53 -7.17
N ILE A 130 -12.75 8.28 -6.07
CA ILE A 130 -13.57 9.50 -6.03
C ILE A 130 -13.05 10.56 -7.02
N LEU A 131 -11.75 10.86 -7.01
CA LEU A 131 -11.15 11.88 -7.87
C LEU A 131 -11.24 11.53 -9.36
N SER A 132 -11.17 10.24 -9.69
CA SER A 132 -11.32 9.73 -11.04
C SER A 132 -12.78 9.67 -11.50
N ASN A 133 -13.73 10.06 -10.65
CA ASN A 133 -15.16 9.90 -10.89
C ASN A 133 -15.51 8.46 -11.27
N ASP A 134 -15.06 7.51 -10.44
CA ASP A 134 -15.35 6.09 -10.57
C ASP A 134 -14.72 5.37 -11.77
N GLU A 135 -13.83 6.01 -12.55
CA GLU A 135 -13.12 5.37 -13.65
C GLU A 135 -12.09 4.33 -13.17
N TYR A 136 -11.40 4.60 -12.05
CA TYR A 136 -10.57 3.62 -11.35
C TYR A 136 -11.26 3.13 -10.08
N LYS A 137 -11.14 1.84 -9.78
CA LYS A 137 -11.85 1.19 -8.68
C LYS A 137 -10.91 0.79 -7.56
N SER A 138 -11.24 1.19 -6.33
CA SER A 138 -10.68 0.61 -5.12
C SER A 138 -11.39 -0.71 -4.84
N MET A 139 -10.61 -1.77 -4.68
CA MET A 139 -11.12 -3.13 -4.61
C MET A 139 -11.02 -3.66 -3.19
N ASP A 140 -12.06 -4.37 -2.74
CA ASP A 140 -12.00 -5.14 -1.51
C ASP A 140 -10.82 -6.11 -1.57
N HIS A 141 -9.95 -6.07 -0.56
CA HIS A 141 -8.85 -6.99 -0.40
C HIS A 141 -8.69 -7.44 1.04
N ARG A 142 -8.10 -8.62 1.25
CA ARG A 142 -7.85 -9.23 2.57
C ARG A 142 -6.52 -9.96 2.61
N ALA A 143 -5.95 -10.13 3.79
CA ALA A 143 -4.78 -10.99 3.98
C ALA A 143 -5.17 -12.22 4.78
N LEU A 144 -5.01 -13.42 4.22
CA LEU A 144 -5.30 -14.67 4.92
C LEU A 144 -4.38 -14.88 6.13
N ALA A 145 -4.86 -15.65 7.09
CA ALA A 145 -4.02 -16.10 8.19
C ALA A 145 -2.90 -17.00 7.65
N ASN A 146 -1.69 -16.83 8.15
CA ASN A 146 -0.53 -17.56 7.64
C ASN A 146 -0.54 -19.02 8.11
N SER A 147 -0.64 -19.98 7.19
CA SER A 147 -0.57 -21.41 7.49
C SER A 147 0.87 -21.98 7.46
N PHE A 148 1.86 -21.19 7.03
CA PHE A 148 3.25 -21.62 6.95
C PHE A 148 3.96 -21.50 8.30
N ARG A 149 4.89 -22.41 8.58
CA ARG A 149 5.71 -22.39 9.80
C ARG A 149 6.58 -21.14 9.88
N GLU A 150 7.08 -20.68 8.73
CA GLU A 150 7.79 -19.42 8.59
C GLU A 150 6.80 -18.26 8.58
N ALA A 151 7.21 -17.14 9.17
CA ALA A 151 6.36 -15.97 9.23
C ALA A 151 6.29 -15.27 7.86
N ARG A 152 5.07 -14.91 7.46
CA ARG A 152 4.87 -14.05 6.30
C ARG A 152 5.12 -12.60 6.69
N VAL A 153 5.76 -11.83 5.81
CA VAL A 153 5.96 -10.39 5.96
C VAL A 153 5.54 -9.63 4.71
N SER A 154 5.10 -8.39 4.89
CA SER A 154 4.88 -7.47 3.78
C SER A 154 5.16 -6.03 4.20
N ALA A 155 5.49 -5.17 3.23
CA ALA A 155 5.68 -3.73 3.44
C ALA A 155 4.84 -2.96 2.43
N VAL A 156 3.89 -2.16 2.93
CA VAL A 156 3.02 -1.32 2.09
C VAL A 156 3.33 0.14 2.32
N VAL A 157 3.27 0.94 1.25
CA VAL A 157 3.30 2.40 1.31
C VAL A 157 2.00 2.93 0.73
N PHE A 158 1.25 3.65 1.55
CA PHE A 158 0.03 4.36 1.17
C PHE A 158 0.35 5.80 0.82
N PHE A 159 -0.28 6.31 -0.23
CA PHE A 159 -0.24 7.70 -0.64
C PHE A 159 -1.55 8.38 -0.30
N ALA A 160 -1.46 9.53 0.35
CA ALA A 160 -2.61 10.32 0.79
C ALA A 160 -2.23 11.82 0.69
N PRO A 161 -3.20 12.73 0.63
CA PRO A 161 -2.90 14.15 0.55
C PRO A 161 -2.24 14.59 1.86
N SER A 162 -1.12 15.30 1.75
CA SER A 162 -0.41 15.82 2.93
C SER A 162 -1.09 17.04 3.54
N ASP A 163 -1.91 17.73 2.74
CA ASP A 163 -2.75 18.86 3.15
C ASP A 163 -4.22 18.48 2.91
N ARG A 164 -4.95 18.22 4.00
CA ARG A 164 -6.36 17.80 3.93
C ARG A 164 -7.31 18.96 3.63
N ASP A 165 -6.85 20.20 3.74
CA ASP A 165 -7.67 21.40 3.52
C ASP A 165 -7.71 21.83 2.04
N ARG A 166 -6.94 21.14 1.18
CA ARG A 166 -6.86 21.36 -0.28
C ARG A 166 -7.66 20.37 -1.13
N LEU A 167 -8.38 19.45 -0.48
CA LEU A 167 -9.25 18.48 -1.15
C LEU A 167 -10.61 19.08 -1.52
#